data_AF-A0A1S4CV03-F1
#
_entry.id   AF-A0A1S4CV03-F1
#
_cell.length_a   1.000
_cell.length_b   1.000
_cell.length_c   1.000
_cell.angle_alpha   90.00
_cell.angle_beta   90.00
_cell.angle_gamma   90.00
#
_symmetry.space_group_name_H-M   'P 1'
#
loop_
_entity.id
_entity.type
_entity.pdbx_description
1 polymer ?
#
loop_
_entity_poly.entity_id
_entity_poly.type
_entity_poly.pdbx_seq_one_letter_code
_entity_poly.pdbx_strand_id
1 'polypeptide(L)'
;KVEVEALVIQGPKMATVMSQVKKLEVSVLVLGQKKPSSILTCLCGPSSEEEFMEQCINTLDCLTIGVRKQIKGMRGYLISTRWQKI
;
A
#
# COMPACT_ATOMS: atom_id res chain seq x y z
N LYS A 1 -14.05 21.47 1.37
CA LYS A 1 -14.73 20.57 0.39
C LYS A 1 -13.64 19.65 -0.15
N VAL A 2 -13.89 18.35 -0.21
CA VAL A 2 -12.93 17.37 -0.78
C VAL A 2 -13.28 17.19 -2.24
N GLU A 3 -12.27 17.26 -3.11
CA GLU A 3 -12.39 16.91 -4.52
C GLU A 3 -11.90 15.47 -4.71
N VAL A 4 -12.61 14.70 -5.52
CA VAL A 4 -12.35 13.27 -5.69
C VAL A 4 -12.33 12.96 -7.18
N GLU A 5 -11.23 12.33 -7.61
CA GLU A 5 -11.07 11.78 -8.96
C GLU A 5 -10.90 10.26 -8.86
N ALA A 6 -11.52 9.54 -9.79
CA ALA A 6 -11.38 8.09 -9.91
C ALA A 6 -10.81 7.76 -11.30
N LEU A 7 -9.71 7.02 -11.31
CA LEU A 7 -9.00 6.66 -12.53
C LEU A 7 -8.76 5.15 -12.58
N VAL A 8 -9.04 4.54 -13.73
CA VAL A 8 -8.74 3.13 -14.01
C VAL A 8 -7.76 3.08 -15.17
N ILE A 9 -6.63 2.41 -14.95
CA ILE A 9 -5.56 2.28 -15.95
C ILE A 9 -5.23 0.80 -16.08
N GLN A 10 -5.13 0.33 -17.33
CA GLN A 10 -4.67 -1.02 -17.63
C GLN A 10 -3.14 -1.03 -17.77
N GLY A 11 -2.49 -2.01 -17.14
CA GLY A 11 -1.04 -2.20 -17.26
C GLY A 11 -0.41 -2.86 -16.03
N PRO A 12 0.92 -3.00 -16.00
CA PRO A 12 1.63 -3.52 -14.84
C PRO A 12 1.39 -2.63 -13.62
N LYS A 13 0.85 -3.20 -12.55
CA LYS A 13 0.38 -2.46 -11.37
C LYS A 13 1.42 -1.48 -10.81
N MET A 14 2.67 -1.92 -10.65
CA MET A 14 3.75 -1.08 -10.09
C MET A 14 4.12 0.09 -10.99
N ALA A 15 4.40 -0.18 -12.27
CA ALA A 15 4.80 0.87 -13.22
C ALA A 15 3.71 1.94 -13.36
N THR A 16 2.45 1.52 -13.39
CA THR A 16 1.31 2.43 -13.45
C THR A 16 1.18 3.28 -12.19
N VAL A 17 1.27 2.68 -11.00
CA VAL A 17 1.19 3.44 -9.73
C VAL A 17 2.35 4.43 -9.62
N MET A 18 3.57 4.03 -9.96
CA MET A 18 4.74 4.92 -9.95
C MET A 18 4.57 6.12 -10.89
N SER A 19 4.08 5.88 -12.11
CA SER A 19 3.80 6.94 -13.08
C SER A 19 2.75 7.93 -12.56
N GLN A 20 1.68 7.45 -11.93
CA GLN A 20 0.63 8.32 -11.37
C GLN A 20 1.10 9.10 -10.15
N VAL A 21 1.86 8.47 -9.24
CA VAL A 21 2.44 9.14 -8.07
C VAL A 21 3.30 10.32 -8.50
N LYS A 22 4.11 10.14 -9.56
CA LYS A 22 4.94 11.20 -10.12
C LYS A 22 4.12 12.26 -10.85
N LYS A 23 3.18 11.86 -11.71
CA LYS A 23 2.36 12.78 -12.53
C LYS A 23 1.46 13.68 -11.68
N LEU A 24 0.92 13.14 -10.59
CA LEU A 24 -0.03 13.83 -9.71
C LEU A 24 0.64 14.41 -8.45
N GLU A 25 1.98 14.29 -8.33
CA GLU A 25 2.76 14.76 -7.19
C GLU A 25 2.18 14.31 -5.84
N VAL A 26 1.88 13.01 -5.75
CA VAL A 26 1.22 12.43 -4.58
C VAL A 26 2.11 12.56 -3.35
N SER A 27 1.60 13.22 -2.31
CA SER A 27 2.30 13.34 -1.01
C SER A 27 2.12 12.10 -0.13
N VAL A 28 0.96 11.45 -0.20
CA VAL A 28 0.60 10.27 0.60
C VAL A 28 -0.09 9.23 -0.27
N LEU A 29 0.47 8.02 -0.32
CA LEU A 29 -0.13 6.84 -0.95
C LEU A 29 -0.73 5.92 0.12
N VAL A 30 -2.04 5.66 0.04
CA VAL A 30 -2.74 4.76 0.97
C VAL A 30 -3.08 3.45 0.28
N LEU A 31 -2.63 2.33 0.85
CA LEU A 31 -2.81 0.99 0.30
C LEU A 31 -3.55 0.08 1.29
N GLY A 32 -4.48 -0.72 0.77
CA GLY A 32 -5.10 -1.79 1.56
C GLY A 32 -4.09 -2.90 1.85
N GLN A 33 -3.91 -3.24 3.13
CA GLN A 33 -3.02 -4.30 3.58
C GLN A 33 -3.85 -5.54 3.96
N LYS A 34 -3.45 -6.71 3.47
CA LYS A 34 -4.02 -7.98 3.94
C LYS A 34 -3.39 -8.34 5.28
N LYS A 35 -4.10 -9.10 6.13
CA LYS A 35 -3.49 -9.60 7.36
C LYS A 35 -2.48 -10.70 6.99
N PRO A 36 -1.17 -10.55 7.30
CA PRO A 36 -0.23 -11.66 7.18
C PRO A 36 -0.76 -12.85 7.97
N SER A 37 -0.92 -13.98 7.29
CA SER A 37 -1.11 -15.25 7.96
C SER A 37 0.28 -15.80 8.23
N SER A 38 0.72 -15.72 9.48
CA SER A 38 2.07 -16.14 9.89
C SER A 38 2.41 -17.57 9.48
N ILE A 39 1.41 -18.46 9.41
CA ILE A 39 1.59 -19.85 8.94
C ILE A 39 1.81 -19.89 7.42
N LEU A 40 1.02 -19.14 6.64
CA LEU A 40 1.15 -19.13 5.18
C LEU A 40 2.41 -18.39 4.72
N THR A 41 2.78 -17.30 5.39
CA THR A 41 4.00 -16.55 5.05
C THR A 41 5.27 -17.37 5.26
N CYS A 42 5.30 -18.25 6.28
CA CYS A 42 6.44 -19.15 6.52
C CYS A 42 6.55 -20.29 5.50
N LEU A 43 5.42 -20.79 4.99
CA LEU A 43 5.39 -21.95 4.09
C LEU A 43 5.37 -21.59 2.60
N CYS A 44 4.75 -20.47 2.24
CA CYS A 44 4.46 -20.08 0.85
C CYS A 44 5.01 -18.70 0.47
N GLY A 45 5.74 -18.03 1.38
CA GLY A 45 6.26 -16.69 1.16
C GLY A 45 5.21 -15.59 1.35
N PRO A 46 5.61 -14.32 1.17
CA PRO A 46 4.72 -13.16 1.31
C PRO A 46 3.62 -13.17 0.25
N SER A 47 2.47 -12.57 0.55
CA SER A 47 1.42 -12.42 -0.46
C SER A 47 1.83 -11.40 -1.53
N SER A 48 1.24 -11.49 -2.73
CA SER A 48 1.51 -10.52 -3.79
C SER A 48 1.14 -9.09 -3.38
N GLU A 49 0.16 -8.90 -2.49
CA GLU A 49 -0.14 -7.58 -1.93
C GLU A 49 0.91 -7.09 -0.93
N GLU A 50 1.49 -7.99 -0.12
CA GLU A 50 2.58 -7.65 0.81
C GLU A 50 3.84 -7.28 0.05
N GLU A 51 4.20 -8.07 -0.97
CA GLU A 51 5.33 -7.77 -1.84
C GLU A 51 5.13 -6.45 -2.59
N PHE A 52 3.94 -6.21 -3.13
CA PHE A 52 3.60 -4.96 -3.80
C PHE A 52 3.71 -3.75 -2.85
N MET A 53 3.25 -3.88 -1.61
CA MET A 53 3.33 -2.81 -0.62
C MET A 53 4.77 -2.49 -0.25
N GLU A 54 5.61 -3.50 -0.03
CA GLU A 54 7.03 -3.31 0.22
C GLU A 54 7.74 -2.67 -0.98
N GLN A 55 7.42 -3.10 -2.21
CA GLN A 55 7.97 -2.45 -3.40
C GLN A 55 7.57 -0.97 -3.49
N CYS A 56 6.33 -0.61 -3.15
CA CYS A 56 5.90 0.79 -3.11
C CYS A 56 6.70 1.60 -2.08
N ILE A 57 6.86 1.05 -0.87
CA ILE A 57 7.59 1.71 0.21
C ILE A 57 9.06 1.97 -0.15
N ASN A 58 9.70 1.02 -0.84
CA ASN A 58 11.13 1.11 -1.16
C ASN A 58 11.44 1.87 -2.46
N THR A 59 10.43 2.12 -3.31
CA THR A 59 10.66 2.67 -4.67
C THR A 59 10.01 4.04 -4.90
N LEU A 60 8.93 4.36 -4.19
CA LEU A 60 8.17 5.58 -4.42
C LEU A 60 8.65 6.71 -3.52
N ASP A 61 8.86 7.89 -4.11
CA ASP A 61 9.22 9.12 -3.40
C ASP A 61 7.98 9.79 -2.76
N CYS A 62 7.23 9.04 -1.95
CA CYS A 62 6.07 9.54 -1.21
C CYS A 62 5.84 8.77 0.09
N LEU A 63 5.12 9.36 1.05
CA LEU A 63 4.72 8.64 2.26
C LEU A 63 3.74 7.52 1.89
N THR A 64 4.15 6.26 2.06
CA THR A 64 3.27 5.11 1.83
C THR A 64 2.70 4.58 3.14
N ILE A 65 1.38 4.40 3.18
CA ILE A 65 0.61 3.97 4.35
C ILE A 65 -0.16 2.70 4.02
N GLY A 66 0.10 1.62 4.76
CA GLY A 66 -0.69 0.39 4.73
C GLY A 66 -1.86 0.46 5.71
N VAL A 67 -3.06 0.10 5.28
CA VAL A 67 -4.27 0.13 6.12
C VAL A 67 -4.97 -1.21 6.09
N ARG A 68 -5.27 -1.77 7.27
CA ARG A 68 -6.06 -3.00 7.39
C ARG A 68 -7.12 -2.92 8.47
N LYS A 69 -8.19 -3.69 8.31
CA LYS A 69 -9.20 -3.85 9.35
C LYS A 69 -8.59 -4.53 10.59
N GLN A 70 -8.92 -4.02 11.77
CA GLN A 70 -8.52 -4.65 13.02
C GLN A 70 -9.25 -6.00 13.21
N ILE A 71 -8.64 -6.90 13.98
CA ILE A 71 -9.19 -8.24 14.26
C ILE A 71 -10.49 -8.19 15.06
N LYS A 72 -11.29 -9.27 14.97
CA LYS A 72 -12.57 -9.46 15.67
C LYS A 72 -12.43 -9.10 17.16
N GLY A 73 -13.25 -8.17 17.63
CA GLY A 73 -13.29 -7.71 19.02
C GLY A 73 -12.87 -6.25 19.22
N MET A 74 -12.16 -5.66 18.26
CA MET A 74 -11.79 -4.24 18.29
C MET A 74 -12.34 -3.51 17.05
N ARG A 75 -12.84 -2.29 17.23
CA ARG A 75 -13.37 -1.44 16.14
C ARG A 75 -12.23 -0.55 15.62
N GLY A 76 -12.14 -0.40 14.30
CA GLY A 76 -11.20 0.52 13.66
C GLY A 76 -10.25 -0.16 12.67
N TYR A 77 -9.18 0.56 12.35
CA TYR A 77 -8.17 0.17 11.38
C TYR A 77 -6.78 0.20 12.02
N LEU A 78 -5.91 -0.72 11.62
CA LEU A 78 -4.49 -0.63 11.89
C LEU A 78 -3.84 0.10 10.72
N ILE A 79 -3.08 1.15 11.04
CA ILE A 79 -2.29 1.94 10.10
C ILE A 79 -0.83 1.57 10.29
N SER A 80 -0.19 1.12 9.22
CA SER A 80 1.23 0.78 9.16
C SER A 80 1.94 1.85 8.33
N THR A 81 2.89 2.57 8.92
CA THR A 81 3.70 3.57 8.23
C THR A 81 5.15 3.17 8.27
N ARG A 82 5.87 3.28 7.14
CA ARG A 82 7.32 3.12 7.10
C ARG A 82 7.90 4.35 6.45
N TRP A 83 8.71 5.10 7.20
CA TRP A 83 9.40 6.28 6.70
C TRP A 83 10.86 5.91 6.44
N GLN A 84 11.27 5.81 5.18
CA GLN A 84 12.68 5.77 4.84
C GLN A 84 13.18 7.22 4.75
N LYS A 85 13.92 7.67 5.77
CA LYS A 85 14.77 8.86 5.63
C LYS A 85 16.01 8.44 4.85
N ILE A 86 16.32 9.15 3.78
CA ILE A 86 17.63 9.16 3.12
C ILE A 86 18.66 9.69 4.13
#